data_AF-A0A8H6TQU3-F1
#
_entry.id   AF-A0A8H6TQU3-F1
#
_cell.length_a   1.000
_cell.length_b   1.000
_cell.length_c   1.000
_cell.angle_alpha   90.00
_cell.angle_beta   90.00
_cell.angle_gamma   90.00
#
_symmetry.space_group_name_H-M   'P 1'
#
loop_
_entity.id
_entity.type
_entity.pdbx_description
1 polymer ?
#
loop_
_entity_poly.entity_id
_entity_poly.type
_entity_poly.pdbx_seq_one_letter_code
_entity_poly.pdbx_strand_id
1 'polypeptide(L)'
;MSPRSSRPSPSLQAQETTEPLQEVEEEIIYTTEESAEAGATKLWAVYVKEAATYDKSLVESWKSDMEGMLIFAGLFSASLTAFIIESYKTLVVDPADTSVVLLKQISLQLANQTTTLIPEDPSFSPSTSALICNVLWFLSLGLSLACALVATLLQQWTREFLHQADARSSPNTRARMYSFLYYGMRDFKMHAVADAIPSLLHASLLLFFAGLVAFLLPVNKIIAGLVASILLLVLGVYLVLTILPLVCINSPYRTPLSNMLWSIVRWVGLHLAKFNAPTKSLEPTASWSDHIGWNNDISWRNKLANRFKYPALVDRIQPTACQPSSERDNRDSRALIWTVRSLSDDQELEAFVEAVPDAAWGTSARHKLGMDYLCEIREANDLHLPGRIMTLLERSTNGLLSTDESSRRQTACYKAIWAFASIPKPGTISWHPGPWIINASDSVIPSRISATAMAPLWSENPATFAEWPREIPLSRGFQVKQQISQGLYFVQIRHF
;
A
#
# COMPACT_ATOMS: atom_id res chain seq x y z
N MET A 1 -35.88 84.98 49.77
CA MET A 1 -35.07 83.78 50.08
C MET A 1 -35.12 82.85 48.88
N SER A 2 -33.97 82.66 48.24
CA SER A 2 -33.55 81.60 47.32
C SER A 2 -34.28 81.35 45.97
N PRO A 3 -33.52 80.87 44.96
CA PRO A 3 -33.69 81.27 43.57
C PRO A 3 -34.00 80.12 42.59
N ARG A 4 -34.23 80.52 41.34
CA ARG A 4 -34.31 79.73 40.09
C ARG A 4 -33.46 78.44 40.08
N SER A 5 -34.08 77.36 39.60
CA SER A 5 -33.38 76.16 39.10
C SER A 5 -34.01 75.70 37.78
N SER A 6 -33.14 75.51 36.81
CA SER A 6 -33.32 75.22 35.38
C SER A 6 -33.68 73.76 35.13
N ARG A 7 -34.51 73.51 34.10
CA ARG A 7 -34.70 72.16 33.50
C ARG A 7 -33.39 71.63 32.91
N PRO A 8 -33.21 70.30 32.93
CA PRO A 8 -32.60 69.58 31.82
C PRO A 8 -33.60 68.64 31.12
N SER A 9 -33.39 68.46 29.83
CA SER A 9 -34.13 67.57 28.91
C SER A 9 -33.89 66.08 29.22
N PRO A 10 -34.82 65.16 28.86
CA PRO A 10 -34.58 63.74 28.98
C PRO A 10 -33.63 63.26 27.87
N SER A 11 -32.44 62.81 28.25
CA SER A 11 -31.54 62.07 27.37
C SER A 11 -32.10 60.66 27.14
N LEU A 12 -32.31 60.29 25.88
CA LEU A 12 -32.45 58.89 25.46
C LEU A 12 -31.24 58.10 25.97
N GLN A 13 -31.45 57.19 26.91
CA GLN A 13 -30.51 56.09 27.15
C GLN A 13 -30.64 55.13 25.98
N ALA A 14 -29.67 55.16 25.07
CA ALA A 14 -29.36 54.02 24.23
C ALA A 14 -28.86 52.91 25.15
N GLN A 15 -29.64 51.83 25.25
CA GLN A 15 -29.23 50.62 25.94
C GLN A 15 -28.20 49.92 25.04
N GLU A 16 -26.93 50.17 25.33
CA GLU A 16 -25.78 49.54 24.68
C GLU A 16 -25.65 48.14 25.29
N THR A 17 -26.27 47.14 24.66
CA THR A 17 -26.11 45.72 25.01
C THR A 17 -24.68 45.32 24.69
N THR A 18 -23.79 45.45 25.68
CA THR A 18 -22.41 44.98 25.56
C THR A 18 -22.41 43.49 25.92
N GLU A 19 -22.55 42.61 24.93
CA GLU A 19 -22.21 41.20 25.11
C GLU A 19 -20.72 41.10 25.54
N PRO A 20 -20.36 40.26 26.50
CA PRO A 20 -18.98 40.19 26.98
C PRO A 20 -18.09 39.60 25.89
N LEU A 21 -17.09 40.36 25.45
CA LEU A 21 -16.10 39.99 24.41
C LEU A 21 -15.49 38.59 24.55
N GLN A 22 -15.44 38.03 25.77
CA GLN A 22 -14.96 36.67 26.03
C GLN A 22 -15.88 35.57 25.48
N GLU A 23 -17.20 35.78 25.49
CA GLU A 23 -18.18 34.79 25.01
C GLU A 23 -18.13 34.68 23.47
N VAL A 24 -17.95 35.83 22.81
CA VAL A 24 -17.74 35.91 21.35
C VAL A 24 -16.40 35.29 20.94
N GLU A 25 -15.33 35.52 21.71
CA GLU A 25 -14.02 34.90 21.44
C GLU A 25 -14.06 33.37 21.62
N GLU A 26 -14.74 32.85 22.64
CA GLU A 26 -14.90 31.40 22.84
C GLU A 26 -15.77 30.74 21.76
N GLU A 27 -16.86 31.39 21.35
CA GLU A 27 -17.74 30.91 20.27
C GLU A 27 -17.02 30.88 18.91
N ILE A 28 -16.19 31.89 18.63
CA ILE A 28 -15.33 31.94 17.44
C ILE A 28 -14.27 30.83 17.46
N ILE A 29 -13.63 30.59 18.61
CA ILE A 29 -12.64 29.52 18.74
C ILE A 29 -13.30 28.16 18.54
N TYR A 30 -14.49 27.95 19.11
CA TYR A 30 -15.23 26.70 18.97
C TYR A 30 -15.67 26.42 17.53
N THR A 31 -16.25 27.42 16.86
CA THR A 31 -16.71 27.31 15.46
C THR A 31 -15.54 27.10 14.48
N THR A 32 -14.38 27.71 14.73
CA THR A 32 -13.18 27.49 13.92
C THR A 32 -12.55 26.11 14.15
N GLU A 33 -12.58 25.58 15.37
CA GLU A 33 -12.12 24.21 15.65
C GLU A 33 -13.03 23.15 15.01
N GLU A 34 -14.36 23.34 15.06
CA GLU A 34 -15.33 22.42 14.46
C GLU A 34 -15.22 22.40 12.92
N SER A 35 -15.09 23.57 12.29
CA SER A 35 -14.91 23.69 10.84
C SER A 35 -13.63 23.00 10.36
N ALA A 36 -12.54 23.13 11.12
CA ALA A 36 -11.28 22.50 10.76
C ALA A 36 -11.26 20.98 10.97
N GLU A 37 -11.91 20.48 12.03
CA GLU A 37 -12.10 19.04 12.22
C GLU A 37 -12.96 18.46 11.10
N ALA A 38 -13.98 19.20 10.63
CA ALA A 38 -14.76 18.82 9.46
C ALA A 38 -13.91 18.77 8.18
N GLY A 39 -13.03 19.76 7.95
CA GLY A 39 -12.08 19.79 6.85
C GLY A 39 -11.12 18.59 6.83
N ALA A 40 -10.46 18.33 7.96
CA ALA A 40 -9.60 17.17 8.10
C ALA A 40 -10.37 15.86 7.89
N THR A 41 -11.58 15.75 8.43
CA THR A 41 -12.45 14.58 8.26
C THR A 41 -12.83 14.35 6.80
N LYS A 42 -13.10 15.41 6.02
CA LYS A 42 -13.32 15.33 4.57
C LYS A 42 -12.07 14.81 3.85
N LEU A 43 -10.88 15.31 4.16
CA LEU A 43 -9.61 14.81 3.56
C LEU A 43 -9.41 13.32 3.84
N TRP A 44 -9.63 12.89 5.09
CA TRP A 44 -9.52 11.48 5.46
C TRP A 44 -10.62 10.63 4.82
N ALA A 45 -11.82 11.17 4.59
CA ALA A 45 -12.87 10.48 3.87
C ALA A 45 -12.49 10.22 2.40
N VAL A 46 -11.84 11.19 1.74
CA VAL A 46 -11.29 10.99 0.38
C VAL A 46 -10.23 9.87 0.39
N TYR A 47 -9.26 9.93 1.31
CA TYR A 47 -8.25 8.86 1.44
C TYR A 47 -8.90 7.50 1.66
N VAL A 48 -9.85 7.38 2.60
CA VAL A 48 -10.51 6.10 2.91
C VAL A 48 -11.25 5.56 1.69
N LYS A 49 -11.93 6.41 0.92
CA LYS A 49 -12.64 5.99 -0.29
C LYS A 49 -11.66 5.40 -1.31
N GLU A 50 -10.56 6.09 -1.57
CA GLU A 50 -9.54 5.65 -2.52
C GLU A 50 -8.81 4.39 -2.04
N ALA A 51 -8.39 4.37 -0.77
CA ALA A 51 -7.73 3.22 -0.14
C ALA A 51 -8.63 1.98 -0.13
N ALA A 52 -9.89 2.11 0.27
CA ALA A 52 -10.84 1.01 0.29
C ALA A 52 -11.09 0.44 -1.12
N THR A 53 -11.17 1.31 -2.14
CA THR A 53 -11.34 0.89 -3.54
C THR A 53 -10.11 0.12 -4.03
N TYR A 54 -8.91 0.69 -3.80
CA TYR A 54 -7.64 0.07 -4.17
C TYR A 54 -7.47 -1.29 -3.48
N ASP A 55 -7.58 -1.32 -2.15
CA ASP A 55 -7.37 -2.52 -1.35
C ASP A 55 -8.37 -3.62 -1.67
N LYS A 56 -9.65 -3.26 -1.89
CA LYS A 56 -10.67 -4.23 -2.32
C LYS A 56 -10.33 -4.83 -3.68
N SER A 57 -9.87 -4.02 -4.64
CA SER A 57 -9.47 -4.51 -5.96
C SER A 57 -8.26 -5.47 -5.86
N LEU A 58 -7.29 -5.14 -5.00
CA LEU A 58 -6.11 -5.97 -4.76
C LEU A 58 -6.50 -7.31 -4.11
N VAL A 59 -7.34 -7.29 -3.09
CA VAL A 59 -7.81 -8.49 -2.39
C VAL A 59 -8.61 -9.39 -3.32
N GLU A 60 -9.48 -8.84 -4.18
CA GLU A 60 -10.26 -9.65 -5.12
C GLU A 60 -9.36 -10.28 -6.20
N SER A 61 -8.36 -9.54 -6.71
CA SER A 61 -7.35 -10.10 -7.62
C SER A 61 -6.64 -11.30 -7.00
N TRP A 62 -6.11 -11.13 -5.78
CA TRP A 62 -5.43 -12.22 -5.09
C TRP A 62 -6.35 -13.40 -4.82
N LYS A 63 -7.59 -13.15 -4.38
CA LYS A 63 -8.56 -14.20 -4.13
C LYS A 63 -8.83 -15.02 -5.40
N SER A 64 -9.09 -14.34 -6.52
CA SER A 64 -9.29 -14.98 -7.83
C SER A 64 -8.10 -15.84 -8.23
N ASP A 65 -6.88 -15.31 -8.10
CA ASP A 65 -5.65 -16.06 -8.40
C ASP A 65 -5.53 -17.30 -7.50
N MET A 66 -5.77 -17.15 -6.19
CA MET A 66 -5.69 -18.25 -5.22
C MET A 66 -6.73 -19.34 -5.48
N GLU A 67 -7.97 -18.98 -5.86
CA GLU A 67 -8.99 -19.97 -6.24
C GLU A 67 -8.55 -20.82 -7.43
N GLY A 68 -7.96 -20.19 -8.45
CA GLY A 68 -7.37 -20.89 -9.59
C GLY A 68 -6.25 -21.85 -9.18
N MET A 69 -5.33 -21.38 -8.30
CA MET A 69 -4.23 -22.21 -7.79
C MET A 69 -4.72 -23.38 -6.95
N LEU A 70 -5.78 -23.22 -6.16
CA LEU A 70 -6.37 -24.28 -5.33
C LEU A 70 -7.00 -25.39 -6.18
N ILE A 71 -7.77 -25.02 -7.20
CA ILE A 71 -8.36 -25.98 -8.14
C ILE A 71 -7.26 -26.76 -8.84
N PHE A 72 -6.24 -26.06 -9.35
CA PHE A 72 -5.11 -26.71 -10.01
C PHE A 72 -4.36 -27.64 -9.05
N ALA A 73 -4.03 -27.19 -7.84
CA ALA A 73 -3.32 -28.00 -6.85
C ALA A 73 -4.09 -29.27 -6.47
N GLY A 74 -5.42 -29.19 -6.34
CA GLY A 74 -6.29 -30.34 -6.07
C GLY A 74 -6.29 -31.36 -7.22
N LEU A 75 -6.53 -30.90 -8.46
CA LEU A 75 -6.51 -31.76 -9.65
C LEU A 75 -5.14 -32.39 -9.89
N PHE A 76 -4.08 -31.59 -9.75
CA PHE A 76 -2.71 -32.05 -9.86
C PHE A 76 -2.40 -33.10 -8.79
N SER A 77 -2.75 -32.85 -7.52
CA SER A 77 -2.56 -33.83 -6.42
C SER A 77 -3.28 -35.14 -6.69
N ALA A 78 -4.52 -35.10 -7.21
CA ALA A 78 -5.26 -36.30 -7.58
C ALA A 78 -4.56 -37.09 -8.69
N SER A 79 -4.11 -36.41 -9.76
CA SER A 79 -3.37 -37.05 -10.85
C SER A 79 -2.04 -37.65 -10.36
N LEU A 80 -1.29 -36.90 -9.55
CA LEU A 80 -0.01 -37.31 -8.99
C LEU A 80 -0.14 -38.50 -8.04
N THR A 81 -1.24 -38.59 -7.31
CA THR A 81 -1.51 -39.71 -6.40
C THR A 81 -1.60 -41.04 -7.15
N ALA A 82 -2.18 -41.06 -8.36
CA ALA A 82 -2.21 -42.28 -9.18
C ALA A 82 -0.81 -42.78 -9.55
N PHE A 83 0.09 -41.85 -9.92
CA PHE A 83 1.49 -42.17 -10.18
C PHE A 83 2.21 -42.66 -8.92
N ILE A 84 2.01 -41.99 -7.78
CA ILE A 84 2.59 -42.39 -6.50
C ILE A 84 2.13 -43.80 -6.09
N ILE A 85 0.85 -44.12 -6.24
CA ILE A 85 0.33 -45.47 -5.92
C ILE A 85 1.06 -46.54 -6.73
N GLU A 86 1.34 -46.27 -8.01
CA GLU A 86 2.04 -47.22 -8.86
C GLU A 86 3.54 -47.27 -8.55
N SER A 87 4.23 -46.13 -8.39
CA SER A 87 5.65 -46.13 -8.07
C SER A 87 5.96 -46.62 -6.66
N TYR A 88 5.05 -46.46 -5.70
CA TYR A 88 5.25 -46.92 -4.33
C TYR A 88 5.50 -48.43 -4.28
N LYS A 89 4.85 -49.20 -5.17
CA LYS A 89 5.06 -50.64 -5.29
C LYS A 89 6.51 -51.00 -5.61
N THR A 90 7.24 -50.13 -6.31
CA THR A 90 8.66 -50.36 -6.63
C THR A 90 9.60 -50.18 -5.42
N LEU A 91 9.09 -49.67 -4.30
CA LEU A 91 9.81 -49.52 -3.03
C LEU A 91 9.54 -50.66 -2.05
N VAL A 92 8.62 -51.57 -2.39
CA VAL A 92 8.22 -52.70 -1.54
C VAL A 92 8.51 -53.99 -2.31
N VAL A 93 8.80 -55.07 -1.58
CA VAL A 93 8.95 -56.40 -2.16
C VAL A 93 7.65 -56.84 -2.80
N ASP A 94 7.71 -57.26 -4.07
CA ASP A 94 6.55 -57.85 -4.73
C ASP A 94 6.32 -59.28 -4.19
N PRO A 95 5.14 -59.57 -3.57
CA PRO A 95 4.80 -60.93 -3.18
C PRO A 95 4.79 -61.92 -4.36
N ALA A 96 4.56 -61.44 -5.58
CA ALA A 96 4.66 -62.26 -6.79
C ALA A 96 6.11 -62.69 -7.06
N ASP A 97 7.09 -61.79 -6.92
CA ASP A 97 8.51 -62.12 -7.12
C ASP A 97 8.99 -63.17 -6.12
N THR A 98 8.60 -63.02 -4.85
CA THR A 98 8.88 -64.04 -3.81
C THR A 98 8.20 -65.37 -4.14
N SER A 99 6.96 -65.36 -4.63
CA SER A 99 6.29 -66.59 -5.07
C SER A 99 6.98 -67.28 -6.25
N VAL A 100 7.50 -66.51 -7.21
CA VAL A 100 8.24 -67.03 -8.38
C VAL A 100 9.56 -67.65 -7.94
N VAL A 101 10.28 -67.01 -7.01
CA VAL A 101 11.52 -67.56 -6.44
C VAL A 101 11.24 -68.88 -5.71
N LEU A 102 10.19 -68.94 -4.89
CA LEU A 102 9.78 -70.17 -4.19
C LEU A 102 9.35 -71.27 -5.17
N LEU A 103 8.57 -70.95 -6.20
CA LEU A 103 8.17 -71.91 -7.23
C LEU A 103 9.37 -72.47 -7.99
N LYS A 104 10.34 -71.61 -8.33
CA LYS A 104 11.60 -72.05 -8.96
C LYS A 104 12.38 -72.99 -8.04
N GLN A 105 12.43 -72.69 -6.75
CA GLN A 105 13.08 -73.55 -5.76
C GLN A 105 12.39 -74.91 -5.64
N ILE A 106 11.05 -74.95 -5.57
CA ILE A 106 10.26 -76.19 -5.55
C ILE A 106 10.52 -76.99 -6.84
N SER A 107 10.54 -76.34 -8.01
CA SER A 107 10.82 -76.99 -9.29
C SER A 107 12.21 -77.64 -9.31
N LEU A 108 13.23 -77.00 -8.73
CA LEU A 108 14.59 -77.54 -8.67
C LEU A 108 14.69 -78.72 -7.69
N GLN A 109 13.98 -78.65 -6.56
CA GLN A 109 13.87 -79.76 -5.62
C GLN A 109 13.17 -80.98 -6.25
N LEU A 110 12.10 -80.75 -7.01
CA LEU A 110 11.37 -81.81 -7.73
C LEU A 110 12.21 -82.45 -8.84
N ALA A 111 13.15 -81.69 -9.42
CA ALA A 111 14.10 -82.17 -10.42
C ALA A 111 15.28 -82.98 -9.83
N ASN A 112 15.20 -83.42 -8.57
CA ASN A 112 16.23 -84.19 -7.86
C ASN A 112 17.59 -83.49 -7.71
N GLN A 113 17.63 -82.16 -7.83
CA GLN A 113 18.80 -81.38 -7.47
C GLN A 113 18.73 -81.09 -5.96
N THR A 114 19.43 -81.90 -5.16
CA THR A 114 19.56 -81.72 -3.70
C THR A 114 20.48 -80.54 -3.38
N THR A 115 20.04 -79.32 -3.68
CA THR A 115 20.69 -78.13 -3.16
C THR A 115 19.94 -77.71 -1.89
N THR A 116 20.52 -78.02 -0.72
CA THR A 116 20.14 -77.42 0.55
C THR A 116 20.56 -75.95 0.53
N LEU A 117 19.77 -75.12 -0.14
CA LEU A 117 19.89 -73.66 -0.04
C LEU A 117 19.03 -73.24 1.14
N ILE A 118 19.70 -72.86 2.23
CA ILE A 118 19.12 -72.11 3.34
C ILE A 118 18.39 -70.91 2.71
N PRO A 119 17.15 -70.60 3.11
CA PRO A 119 16.46 -69.41 2.61
C PRO A 119 17.24 -68.19 3.09
N GLU A 120 18.15 -67.71 2.26
CA GLU A 120 18.69 -66.37 2.41
C GLU A 120 17.54 -65.45 2.00
N ASP A 121 16.94 -64.77 2.98
CA ASP A 121 15.96 -63.74 2.70
C ASP A 121 16.58 -62.77 1.68
N PRO A 122 16.02 -62.64 0.47
CA PRO A 122 16.59 -61.75 -0.52
C PRO A 122 16.57 -60.34 0.08
N SER A 123 17.76 -59.79 0.36
CA SER A 123 17.88 -58.42 0.83
C SER A 123 17.37 -57.49 -0.26
N PHE A 124 16.10 -57.10 -0.14
CA PHE A 124 15.47 -56.22 -1.11
C PHE A 124 16.07 -54.82 -0.98
N SER A 125 16.63 -54.34 -2.09
CA SER A 125 17.10 -52.96 -2.21
C SER A 125 16.44 -52.35 -3.44
N PRO A 126 15.62 -51.28 -3.28
CA PRO A 126 14.96 -50.65 -4.40
C PRO A 126 15.97 -50.01 -5.35
N SER A 127 15.67 -50.04 -6.65
CA SER A 127 16.54 -49.42 -7.66
C SER A 127 16.72 -47.92 -7.41
N THR A 128 17.89 -47.37 -7.74
CA THR A 128 18.17 -45.93 -7.59
C THR A 128 17.17 -45.07 -8.38
N SER A 129 16.74 -45.52 -9.56
CA SER A 129 15.71 -44.83 -10.36
C SER A 129 14.34 -44.81 -9.67
N ALA A 130 13.94 -45.92 -9.02
CA ALA A 130 12.71 -46.00 -8.25
C ALA A 130 12.75 -45.05 -7.04
N LEU A 131 13.88 -45.00 -6.34
CA LEU A 131 14.09 -44.06 -5.22
C LEU A 131 13.99 -42.60 -5.68
N ILE A 132 14.72 -42.21 -6.73
CA ILE A 132 14.70 -40.84 -7.27
C ILE A 132 13.28 -40.45 -7.70
N CYS A 133 12.59 -41.31 -8.44
CA CYS A 133 11.22 -41.07 -8.90
C CYS A 133 10.27 -40.81 -7.73
N ASN A 134 10.25 -41.70 -6.73
CA ASN A 134 9.38 -41.56 -5.58
C ASN A 134 9.71 -40.30 -4.76
N VAL A 135 10.98 -40.00 -4.53
CA VAL A 135 11.39 -38.76 -3.83
C VAL A 135 10.89 -37.52 -4.58
N LEU A 136 11.07 -37.45 -5.90
CA LEU A 136 10.62 -36.33 -6.72
C LEU A 136 9.09 -36.17 -6.68
N TRP A 137 8.33 -37.27 -6.75
CA TRP A 137 6.87 -37.23 -6.70
C TRP A 137 6.31 -36.92 -5.32
N PHE A 138 6.90 -37.43 -4.23
CA PHE A 138 6.50 -37.04 -2.88
C PHE A 138 6.81 -35.57 -2.59
N LEU A 139 7.98 -35.07 -3.01
CA LEU A 139 8.32 -33.64 -2.91
C LEU A 139 7.36 -32.78 -3.74
N SER A 140 7.07 -33.20 -4.97
CA SER A 140 6.09 -32.56 -5.84
C SER A 140 4.72 -32.46 -5.15
N LEU A 141 4.21 -33.56 -4.58
CA LEU A 141 2.93 -33.58 -3.87
C LEU A 141 2.98 -32.62 -2.67
N GLY A 142 4.02 -32.72 -1.84
CA GLY A 142 4.21 -31.86 -0.67
C GLY A 142 4.22 -30.38 -1.02
N LEU A 143 4.92 -29.98 -2.09
CA LEU A 143 4.93 -28.59 -2.56
C LEU A 143 3.57 -28.13 -3.09
N SER A 144 2.81 -29.01 -3.77
CA SER A 144 1.46 -28.65 -4.24
C SER A 144 0.47 -28.47 -3.08
N LEU A 145 0.57 -29.29 -2.04
CA LEU A 145 -0.24 -29.16 -0.83
C LEU A 145 0.17 -27.94 -0.01
N ALA A 146 1.47 -27.65 0.08
CA ALA A 146 1.96 -26.43 0.70
C ALA A 146 1.48 -25.18 -0.05
N CYS A 147 1.49 -25.20 -1.38
CA CYS A 147 0.90 -24.16 -2.23
C CYS A 147 -0.58 -23.94 -1.88
N ALA A 148 -1.38 -25.01 -1.79
CA ALA A 148 -2.78 -24.92 -1.41
C ALA A 148 -2.96 -24.35 0.01
N LEU A 149 -2.16 -24.80 0.97
CA LEU A 149 -2.21 -24.28 2.34
C LEU A 149 -1.90 -22.78 2.38
N VAL A 150 -0.82 -22.33 1.73
CA VAL A 150 -0.46 -20.90 1.71
C VAL A 150 -1.51 -20.07 0.98
N ALA A 151 -2.10 -20.58 -0.11
CA ALA A 151 -3.21 -19.92 -0.81
C ALA A 151 -4.44 -19.72 0.07
N THR A 152 -4.84 -20.75 0.84
CA THR A 152 -5.97 -20.63 1.78
C THR A 152 -5.66 -19.66 2.92
N LEU A 153 -4.45 -19.68 3.48
CA LEU A 153 -4.03 -18.74 4.52
C LEU A 153 -4.03 -17.30 3.99
N LEU A 154 -3.53 -17.06 2.78
CA LEU A 154 -3.54 -15.75 2.16
C LEU A 154 -4.98 -15.23 2.01
N GLN A 155 -5.91 -16.06 1.52
CA GLN A 155 -7.34 -15.70 1.44
C GLN A 155 -7.96 -15.38 2.81
N GLN A 156 -7.54 -16.06 3.87
CA GLN A 156 -8.01 -15.77 5.23
C GLN A 156 -7.47 -14.42 5.73
N TRP A 157 -6.18 -14.16 5.54
CA TRP A 157 -5.53 -12.94 5.98
C TRP A 157 -6.04 -11.70 5.23
N THR A 158 -6.25 -11.79 3.92
CA THR A 158 -6.78 -10.67 3.12
C THR A 158 -8.22 -10.32 3.48
N ARG A 159 -9.05 -11.34 3.75
CA ARG A 159 -10.42 -11.13 4.22
C ARG A 159 -10.45 -10.48 5.60
N GLU A 160 -9.61 -10.96 6.51
CA GLU A 160 -9.51 -10.37 7.86
C GLU A 160 -8.99 -8.93 7.81
N PHE A 161 -8.01 -8.65 6.94
CA PHE A 161 -7.52 -7.29 6.69
C PHE A 161 -8.66 -6.34 6.29
N LEU A 162 -9.47 -6.72 5.29
CA LEU A 162 -10.57 -5.87 4.82
C LEU A 162 -11.63 -5.69 5.92
N HIS A 163 -11.96 -6.78 6.63
CA HIS A 163 -12.91 -6.74 7.74
C HIS A 163 -12.46 -5.78 8.86
N GLN A 164 -11.19 -5.85 9.26
CA GLN A 164 -10.64 -4.97 10.30
C GLN A 164 -10.55 -3.51 9.88
N ALA A 165 -10.24 -3.25 8.60
CA ALA A 165 -10.18 -1.91 8.05
C ALA A 165 -11.57 -1.25 7.98
N ASP A 166 -12.60 -2.01 7.58
CA ASP A 166 -13.98 -1.51 7.41
C ASP A 166 -14.78 -1.37 8.71
N ALA A 167 -14.40 -2.07 9.79
CA ALA A 167 -15.19 -2.16 11.03
C ALA A 167 -15.38 -0.83 11.81
N ARG A 168 -14.87 0.32 11.33
CA ARG A 168 -14.79 1.57 12.10
C ARG A 168 -15.68 2.69 11.54
N SER A 169 -16.36 3.40 12.44
CA SER A 169 -17.35 4.43 12.09
C SER A 169 -16.74 5.80 11.77
N SER A 170 -15.70 6.24 12.49
CA SER A 170 -15.11 7.56 12.23
C SER A 170 -14.09 7.53 11.07
N PRO A 171 -14.17 8.45 10.09
CA PRO A 171 -13.27 8.48 8.94
C PRO A 171 -11.79 8.55 9.33
N ASN A 172 -11.45 9.32 10.36
CA ASN A 172 -10.07 9.53 10.80
C ASN A 172 -9.45 8.25 11.41
N THR A 173 -10.21 7.54 12.26
CA THR A 173 -9.75 6.28 12.86
C THR A 173 -9.66 5.20 11.79
N ARG A 174 -10.63 5.17 10.86
CA ARG A 174 -10.64 4.24 9.74
C ARG A 174 -9.45 4.47 8.82
N ALA A 175 -9.16 5.72 8.45
CA ALA A 175 -7.99 6.10 7.64
C ALA A 175 -6.67 5.62 8.26
N ARG A 176 -6.50 5.85 9.57
CA ARG A 176 -5.32 5.39 10.31
C ARG A 176 -5.20 3.87 10.37
N MET A 177 -6.33 3.18 10.44
CA MET A 177 -6.35 1.72 10.37
C MET A 177 -5.92 1.21 8.99
N TYR A 178 -6.49 1.77 7.92
CA TYR A 178 -6.12 1.46 6.54
C TYR A 178 -4.62 1.66 6.30
N SER A 179 -4.09 2.84 6.65
CA SER A 179 -2.66 3.11 6.46
C SER A 179 -1.78 2.18 7.30
N PHE A 180 -2.12 1.95 8.57
CA PHE A 180 -1.37 1.05 9.45
C PHE A 180 -1.31 -0.38 8.92
N LEU A 181 -2.47 -0.94 8.55
CA LEU A 181 -2.56 -2.31 8.06
C LEU A 181 -1.90 -2.45 6.68
N TYR A 182 -2.06 -1.48 5.78
CA TYR A 182 -1.40 -1.46 4.47
C TYR A 182 0.13 -1.47 4.60
N TYR A 183 0.70 -0.60 5.44
CA TYR A 183 2.13 -0.61 5.70
C TYR A 183 2.58 -1.92 6.36
N GLY A 184 1.75 -2.50 7.25
CA GLY A 184 1.95 -3.85 7.76
C GLY A 184 2.08 -4.88 6.64
N MET A 185 1.13 -4.94 5.70
CA MET A 185 1.18 -5.87 4.56
C MET A 185 2.46 -5.69 3.72
N ARG A 186 2.90 -4.44 3.53
CA ARG A 186 4.12 -4.11 2.79
C ARG A 186 5.41 -4.50 3.52
N ASP A 187 5.45 -4.30 4.83
CA ASP A 187 6.61 -4.60 5.67
C ASP A 187 6.77 -6.11 5.83
N PHE A 188 5.66 -6.84 6.03
CA PHE A 188 5.63 -8.30 6.06
C PHE A 188 5.66 -8.97 4.68
N LYS A 189 5.83 -8.20 3.59
CA LYS A 189 6.00 -8.69 2.22
C LYS A 189 4.87 -9.61 1.75
N MET A 190 3.63 -9.27 2.07
CA MET A 190 2.47 -10.08 1.68
C MET A 190 2.35 -10.25 0.15
N HIS A 191 2.74 -9.23 -0.63
CA HIS A 191 2.88 -9.34 -2.09
C HIS A 191 3.88 -10.44 -2.52
N ALA A 192 5.02 -10.57 -1.84
CA ALA A 192 5.98 -11.61 -2.15
C ALA A 192 5.45 -13.01 -1.80
N VAL A 193 4.64 -13.13 -0.76
CA VAL A 193 3.94 -14.38 -0.42
C VAL A 193 2.93 -14.74 -1.53
N ALA A 194 2.13 -13.78 -2.00
CA ALA A 194 1.21 -13.99 -3.10
C ALA A 194 1.92 -14.43 -4.39
N ASP A 195 3.05 -13.78 -4.74
CA ASP A 195 3.87 -14.11 -5.91
C ASP A 195 4.58 -15.48 -5.78
N ALA A 196 4.85 -15.93 -4.55
CA ALA A 196 5.51 -17.21 -4.30
C ALA A 196 4.59 -18.42 -4.52
N ILE A 197 3.27 -18.25 -4.38
CA ILE A 197 2.30 -19.36 -4.46
C ILE A 197 2.33 -20.02 -5.85
N PRO A 198 2.18 -19.28 -6.98
CA PRO A 198 2.35 -19.88 -8.31
C PRO A 198 3.74 -20.46 -8.53
N SER A 199 4.78 -19.89 -7.91
CA SER A 199 6.16 -20.37 -8.02
C SER A 199 6.35 -21.75 -7.37
N LEU A 200 5.75 -21.97 -6.20
CA LEU A 200 5.72 -23.29 -5.54
C LEU A 200 5.02 -24.33 -6.40
N LEU A 201 3.91 -23.93 -7.05
CA LEU A 201 3.15 -24.80 -7.95
C LEU A 201 3.96 -25.18 -9.20
N HIS A 202 4.66 -24.23 -9.81
CA HIS A 202 5.56 -24.51 -10.92
C HIS A 202 6.73 -25.41 -10.51
N ALA A 203 7.33 -25.18 -9.34
CA ALA A 203 8.39 -26.04 -8.82
C ALA A 203 7.89 -27.49 -8.63
N SER A 204 6.69 -27.66 -8.10
CA SER A 204 6.01 -28.95 -7.98
C SER A 204 5.84 -29.64 -9.35
N LEU A 205 5.33 -28.93 -10.35
CA LEU A 205 5.18 -29.46 -11.72
C LEU A 205 6.51 -29.89 -12.34
N LEU A 206 7.58 -29.10 -12.18
CA LEU A 206 8.90 -29.43 -12.70
C LEU A 206 9.47 -30.70 -12.05
N LEU A 207 9.30 -30.86 -10.73
CA LEU A 207 9.69 -32.09 -10.02
C LEU A 207 8.87 -33.29 -10.50
N PHE A 208 7.57 -33.12 -10.72
CA PHE A 208 6.73 -34.18 -11.28
C PHE A 208 7.20 -34.63 -12.66
N PHE A 209 7.46 -33.69 -13.57
CA PHE A 209 7.95 -33.99 -14.90
C PHE A 209 9.32 -34.66 -14.89
N ALA A 210 10.24 -34.22 -14.02
CA ALA A 210 11.52 -34.89 -13.82
C ALA A 210 11.33 -36.34 -13.33
N GLY A 211 10.42 -36.56 -12.37
CA GLY A 211 10.06 -37.89 -11.90
C GLY A 211 9.42 -38.76 -12.99
N LEU A 212 8.58 -38.17 -13.86
CA LEU A 212 7.96 -38.87 -14.98
C LEU A 212 8.99 -39.39 -15.99
N VAL A 213 9.99 -38.58 -16.33
CA VAL A 213 11.10 -39.03 -17.20
C VAL A 213 11.90 -40.13 -16.50
N ALA A 214 12.25 -39.95 -15.22
CA ALA A 214 12.98 -40.94 -14.43
C ALA A 214 12.23 -42.29 -14.32
N PHE A 215 10.90 -42.25 -14.22
CA PHE A 215 10.02 -43.42 -14.21
C PHE A 215 9.99 -44.15 -15.55
N LEU A 216 9.95 -43.42 -16.67
CA LEU A 216 9.86 -44.01 -18.01
C LEU A 216 11.20 -44.55 -18.53
N LEU A 217 12.33 -44.01 -18.07
CA LEU A 217 13.68 -44.43 -18.48
C LEU A 217 13.93 -45.95 -18.36
N PRO A 218 13.65 -46.61 -17.22
CA PRO A 218 13.83 -48.06 -17.10
C PRO A 218 12.78 -48.87 -17.90
N VAL A 219 11.61 -48.30 -18.17
CA VAL A 219 10.51 -48.99 -18.88
C VAL A 219 10.77 -49.03 -20.38
N ASN A 220 10.97 -47.86 -21.01
CA ASN A 220 11.22 -47.77 -22.44
C ASN A 220 11.91 -46.45 -22.80
N LYS A 221 13.15 -46.56 -23.28
CA LYS A 221 13.99 -45.40 -23.65
C LYS A 221 13.40 -44.54 -24.79
N ILE A 222 12.66 -45.14 -25.72
CA ILE A 222 12.03 -44.42 -26.83
C ILE A 222 10.90 -43.55 -26.30
N ILE A 223 10.00 -44.12 -25.49
CA ILE A 223 8.88 -43.39 -24.88
C ILE A 223 9.42 -42.29 -23.97
N ALA A 224 10.41 -42.60 -23.12
CA ALA A 224 11.05 -41.63 -22.24
C ALA A 224 11.68 -40.47 -23.03
N GLY A 225 12.38 -40.76 -24.13
CA GLY A 225 13.00 -39.75 -24.98
C GLY A 225 11.97 -38.84 -25.65
N LEU A 226 10.86 -39.39 -26.15
CA LEU A 226 9.77 -38.60 -26.75
C LEU A 226 9.11 -37.67 -25.73
N VAL A 227 8.78 -38.19 -24.54
CA VAL A 227 8.19 -37.39 -23.45
C VAL A 227 9.17 -36.31 -22.99
N ALA A 228 10.45 -36.66 -22.77
CA ALA A 228 11.48 -35.70 -22.39
C ALA A 228 11.66 -34.59 -23.44
N SER A 229 11.62 -34.92 -24.74
CA SER A 229 11.72 -33.92 -25.81
C SER A 229 10.59 -32.90 -25.78
N ILE A 230 9.35 -33.35 -25.56
CA ILE A 230 8.19 -32.45 -25.46
C ILE A 230 8.32 -31.57 -24.22
N LEU A 231 8.69 -32.14 -23.08
CA LEU A 231 8.88 -31.41 -21.83
C LEU A 231 9.99 -30.37 -21.92
N LEU A 232 11.11 -30.71 -22.57
CA LEU A 232 12.22 -29.77 -22.81
C LEU A 232 11.81 -28.62 -23.74
N LEU A 233 10.99 -28.88 -24.77
CA LEU A 233 10.46 -27.83 -25.64
C LEU A 233 9.59 -26.85 -24.83
N VAL A 234 8.65 -27.37 -24.04
CA VAL A 234 7.77 -26.55 -23.19
C VAL A 234 8.58 -25.77 -22.15
N LEU A 235 9.55 -26.41 -21.50
CA LEU A 235 10.47 -25.75 -20.57
C LEU A 235 11.26 -24.64 -21.26
N GLY A 236 11.75 -24.88 -22.48
CA GLY A 236 12.46 -23.89 -23.29
C GLY A 236 11.61 -22.65 -23.56
N VAL A 237 10.37 -22.83 -24.02
CA VAL A 237 9.42 -21.71 -24.22
C VAL A 237 9.17 -20.97 -22.90
N TYR A 238 8.93 -21.70 -21.81
CA TYR A 238 8.69 -21.11 -20.50
C TYR A 238 9.89 -20.28 -19.98
N LEU A 239 11.13 -20.78 -20.19
CA LEU A 239 12.35 -20.05 -19.85
C LEU A 239 12.53 -18.80 -20.70
N VAL A 240 12.26 -18.88 -22.02
CA VAL A 240 12.29 -17.71 -22.91
C VAL A 240 11.30 -16.65 -22.42
N LEU A 241 10.05 -17.02 -22.13
CA LEU A 241 9.05 -16.10 -21.60
C LEU A 241 9.43 -15.50 -20.24
N THR A 242 10.20 -16.25 -19.43
CA THR A 242 10.69 -15.78 -18.12
C THR A 242 11.87 -14.80 -18.26
N ILE A 243 12.75 -15.00 -19.25
CA ILE A 243 13.93 -14.16 -19.50
C ILE A 243 13.59 -12.92 -20.33
N LEU A 244 12.61 -13.01 -21.23
CA LEU A 244 12.21 -11.92 -22.13
C LEU A 244 11.98 -10.56 -21.44
N PRO A 245 11.25 -10.45 -20.31
CA PRO A 245 11.10 -9.18 -19.60
C PRO A 245 12.39 -8.62 -18.99
N LEU A 246 13.45 -9.43 -18.82
CA LEU A 246 14.77 -8.94 -18.39
C LEU A 246 15.54 -8.27 -19.53
N VAL A 247 15.30 -8.69 -20.77
CA VAL A 247 15.95 -8.13 -21.97
C VAL A 247 15.14 -6.95 -22.52
N CYS A 248 13.82 -7.11 -22.57
CA CYS A 248 12.88 -6.13 -23.11
C CYS A 248 11.97 -5.62 -22.00
N ILE A 249 12.21 -4.39 -21.53
CA ILE A 249 11.42 -3.78 -20.44
C ILE A 249 9.93 -3.62 -20.78
N ASN A 250 9.60 -3.54 -22.07
CA ASN A 250 8.23 -3.41 -22.59
C ASN A 250 7.54 -4.76 -22.88
N SER A 251 8.12 -5.88 -22.43
CA SER A 251 7.52 -7.20 -22.63
C SER A 251 6.26 -7.37 -21.75
N PRO A 252 5.11 -7.79 -22.31
CA PRO A 252 3.91 -8.08 -21.54
C PRO A 252 4.00 -9.40 -20.77
N TYR A 253 4.93 -10.28 -21.15
CA TYR A 253 5.10 -11.59 -20.54
C TYR A 253 5.86 -11.46 -19.22
N ARG A 254 5.13 -11.37 -18.10
CA ARG A 254 5.69 -11.47 -16.75
C ARG A 254 5.26 -12.78 -16.11
N THR A 255 6.21 -13.70 -15.99
CA THR A 255 5.99 -14.96 -15.27
C THR A 255 6.26 -14.76 -13.77
N PRO A 256 5.63 -15.54 -12.85
CA PRO A 256 5.90 -15.41 -11.42
C PRO A 256 7.37 -15.62 -11.06
N LEU A 257 8.08 -16.49 -11.81
CA LEU A 257 9.51 -16.69 -11.65
C LEU A 257 10.33 -15.48 -12.10
N SER A 258 9.89 -14.70 -13.09
CA SER A 258 10.62 -13.51 -13.54
C SER A 258 10.76 -12.46 -12.41
N ASN A 259 9.70 -12.25 -11.63
CA ASN A 259 9.72 -11.39 -10.44
C ASN A 259 10.68 -11.92 -9.35
N MET A 260 10.68 -13.24 -9.12
CA MET A 260 11.57 -13.87 -8.14
C MET A 260 13.04 -13.79 -8.57
N LEU A 261 13.33 -14.06 -9.84
CA LEU A 261 14.65 -13.90 -10.46
C LEU A 261 15.16 -12.48 -10.30
N TRP A 262 14.33 -11.46 -10.59
CA TRP A 262 14.72 -10.07 -10.41
C TRP A 262 15.03 -9.73 -8.94
N SER A 263 14.24 -10.26 -8.01
CA SER A 263 14.47 -10.09 -6.57
C SER A 263 15.78 -10.73 -6.11
N ILE A 264 16.10 -11.92 -6.62
CA ILE A 264 17.35 -12.63 -6.35
C ILE A 264 18.54 -11.87 -6.96
N VAL A 265 18.44 -11.46 -8.23
CA VAL A 265 19.49 -10.67 -8.92
C VAL A 265 19.79 -9.39 -8.16
N ARG A 266 18.76 -8.68 -7.70
CA ARG A 266 18.91 -7.47 -6.89
C ARG A 266 19.54 -7.78 -5.53
N TRP A 267 19.13 -8.85 -4.86
CA TRP A 267 19.70 -9.27 -3.59
C TRP A 267 21.20 -9.63 -3.72
N VAL A 268 21.55 -10.44 -4.73
CA VAL A 268 22.93 -10.82 -5.05
C VAL A 268 23.74 -9.58 -5.41
N GLY A 269 23.23 -8.69 -6.26
CA GLY A 269 23.90 -7.45 -6.63
C GLY A 269 24.21 -6.54 -5.44
N LEU A 270 23.27 -6.41 -4.50
CA LEU A 270 23.47 -5.65 -3.26
C LEU A 270 24.50 -6.32 -2.33
N HIS A 271 24.53 -7.64 -2.26
CA HIS A 271 25.53 -8.37 -1.47
C HIS A 271 26.92 -8.29 -2.09
N LEU A 272 27.05 -8.44 -3.41
CA LEU A 272 28.32 -8.26 -4.12
C LEU A 272 28.84 -6.82 -4.00
N ALA A 273 27.95 -5.81 -4.04
CA ALA A 273 28.33 -4.41 -3.80
C ALA A 273 28.85 -4.15 -2.38
N LYS A 274 28.34 -4.86 -1.37
CA LYS A 274 28.87 -4.82 0.00
C LYS A 274 30.24 -5.47 0.13
N PHE A 275 30.54 -6.51 -0.67
CA PHE A 275 31.85 -7.17 -0.69
C PHE A 275 32.91 -6.40 -1.50
N ASN A 276 32.51 -5.62 -2.50
CA ASN A 276 33.41 -4.79 -3.31
C ASN A 276 33.63 -3.36 -2.76
N ALA A 277 33.05 -3.01 -1.62
CA ALA A 277 33.36 -1.75 -0.96
C ALA A 277 34.81 -1.80 -0.42
N PRO A 278 35.72 -0.92 -0.85
CA PRO A 278 37.08 -0.91 -0.33
C PRO A 278 37.04 -0.62 1.18
N THR A 279 37.53 -1.57 1.95
CA THR A 279 37.74 -1.46 3.39
C THR A 279 38.72 -0.32 3.65
N LYS A 280 38.21 0.86 4.04
CA LYS A 280 39.06 1.86 4.69
C LYS A 280 39.47 1.28 6.04
N SER A 281 40.78 1.06 6.14
CA SER A 281 41.52 0.63 7.32
C SER A 281 41.17 1.48 8.55
N LEU A 282 40.71 0.82 9.60
CA LEU A 282 40.90 1.25 10.99
C LEU A 282 41.50 0.06 11.75
N GLU A 283 42.47 0.40 12.59
CA GLU A 283 43.53 -0.41 13.18
C GLU A 283 43.09 -1.57 14.10
N PRO A 284 44.03 -2.51 14.40
CA PRO A 284 43.75 -3.73 15.14
C PRO A 284 43.97 -3.54 16.65
N THR A 285 43.10 -4.11 17.48
CA THR A 285 43.43 -5.10 18.53
C THR A 285 42.23 -5.28 19.46
N ALA A 286 41.69 -6.49 19.54
CA ALA A 286 41.27 -7.12 20.80
C ALA A 286 40.77 -8.56 20.52
N SER A 287 41.58 -9.51 20.97
CA SER A 287 41.28 -10.87 21.45
C SER A 287 39.91 -11.47 21.12
N TRP A 288 39.92 -12.56 20.35
CA TRP A 288 38.82 -13.54 20.29
C TRP A 288 38.91 -14.49 21.49
N SER A 289 38.39 -14.06 22.64
CA SER A 289 37.87 -14.95 23.68
C SER A 289 37.05 -14.10 24.65
N ASP A 290 35.90 -14.64 25.05
CA ASP A 290 34.94 -14.08 26.01
C ASP A 290 33.86 -13.16 25.42
N HIS A 291 32.84 -13.79 24.82
CA HIS A 291 31.44 -13.62 25.22
C HIS A 291 30.51 -14.48 24.31
N ILE A 292 30.66 -15.81 24.39
CA ILE A 292 29.49 -16.69 24.23
C ILE A 292 28.87 -16.83 25.63
N GLY A 293 28.30 -15.73 26.10
CA GLY A 293 27.33 -15.76 27.18
C GLY A 293 25.97 -16.04 26.55
N TRP A 294 25.48 -17.27 26.68
CA TRP A 294 24.04 -17.52 26.65
C TRP A 294 23.43 -16.76 27.83
N ASN A 295 23.17 -15.47 27.66
CA ASN A 295 22.26 -14.79 28.56
C ASN A 295 20.88 -15.35 28.29
N ASN A 296 20.39 -16.14 29.24
CA ASN A 296 19.00 -16.53 29.40
C ASN A 296 18.14 -15.30 29.71
N ASP A 297 18.14 -14.30 28.82
CA ASP A 297 17.25 -13.17 28.96
C ASP A 297 15.82 -13.63 28.63
N ILE A 298 15.11 -14.04 29.68
CA ILE A 298 13.70 -14.42 29.66
C ILE A 298 12.82 -13.21 29.24
N SER A 299 13.38 -12.00 29.05
CA SER A 299 12.62 -10.84 28.57
C SER A 299 11.98 -11.04 27.20
N TRP A 300 12.63 -11.74 26.26
CA TRP A 300 12.02 -12.00 24.94
C TRP A 300 10.88 -13.02 25.04
N ARG A 301 11.03 -14.04 25.90
CA ARG A 301 9.98 -15.02 26.20
C ARG A 301 8.78 -14.38 26.88
N ASN A 302 9.01 -13.47 27.83
CA ASN A 302 7.94 -12.73 28.50
C ASN A 302 7.29 -11.68 27.58
N LYS A 303 8.04 -11.06 26.67
CA LYS A 303 7.51 -10.18 25.60
C LYS A 303 6.67 -10.95 24.58
N LEU A 304 7.05 -12.19 24.25
CA LEU A 304 6.27 -13.08 23.39
C LEU A 304 5.06 -13.67 24.12
N ALA A 305 5.20 -14.11 25.37
CA ALA A 305 4.10 -14.63 26.18
C ALA A 305 3.02 -13.57 26.45
N ASN A 306 3.40 -12.30 26.68
CA ASN A 306 2.44 -11.20 26.80
C ASN A 306 1.85 -10.71 25.45
N ARG A 307 2.44 -11.11 24.31
CA ARG A 307 1.90 -10.89 22.96
C ARG A 307 0.77 -11.88 22.61
N PHE A 308 0.81 -13.11 23.12
CA PHE A 308 -0.11 -14.19 22.72
C PHE A 308 -1.36 -14.37 23.61
N LYS A 309 -1.85 -13.33 24.28
CA LYS A 309 -3.24 -13.31 24.77
C LYS A 309 -4.12 -12.89 23.59
N TYR A 310 -4.69 -13.86 22.89
CA TYR A 310 -5.39 -13.70 21.61
C TYR A 310 -6.54 -12.66 21.58
N PRO A 311 -7.32 -12.38 22.65
CA PRO A 311 -8.24 -11.23 22.63
C PRO A 311 -7.50 -9.88 22.71
N ALA A 312 -6.33 -9.82 23.35
CA ALA A 312 -5.59 -8.58 23.58
C ALA A 312 -4.73 -8.10 22.39
N LEU A 313 -4.62 -8.87 21.30
CA LEU A 313 -3.83 -8.46 20.14
C LEU A 313 -4.67 -7.61 19.17
N VAL A 314 -5.89 -8.06 18.84
CA VAL A 314 -6.87 -7.26 18.06
C VAL A 314 -7.21 -5.96 18.80
N ASP A 315 -7.44 -6.03 20.11
CA ASP A 315 -7.70 -4.86 20.96
C ASP A 315 -6.52 -3.89 21.03
N ARG A 316 -5.29 -4.33 20.69
CA ARG A 316 -4.08 -3.49 20.67
C ARG A 316 -3.77 -2.87 19.32
N ILE A 317 -4.36 -3.33 18.22
CA ILE A 317 -4.09 -2.79 16.88
C ILE A 317 -4.53 -1.33 16.80
N GLN A 318 -5.77 -1.04 17.20
CA GLN A 318 -6.32 0.32 17.15
C GLN A 318 -5.54 1.35 17.97
N PRO A 319 -5.23 1.13 19.26
CA PRO A 319 -4.45 2.09 20.02
C PRO A 319 -3.06 2.27 19.41
N THR A 320 -2.42 1.21 18.92
CA THR A 320 -1.10 1.32 18.26
C THR A 320 -1.17 2.12 16.95
N ALA A 321 -2.23 1.94 16.17
CA ALA A 321 -2.44 2.67 14.92
C ALA A 321 -2.73 4.17 15.17
N CYS A 322 -3.50 4.48 16.21
CA CYS A 322 -4.02 5.84 16.46
C CYS A 322 -3.19 6.69 17.43
N GLN A 323 -2.39 6.05 18.29
CA GLN A 323 -1.64 6.74 19.34
C GLN A 323 -0.66 7.77 18.73
N PRO A 324 -0.64 9.01 19.25
CA PRO A 324 0.31 10.03 18.81
C PRO A 324 1.76 9.54 18.90
N SER A 325 2.42 9.49 17.75
CA SER A 325 3.82 9.07 17.60
C SER A 325 4.36 9.59 16.26
N SER A 326 5.67 9.82 16.18
CA SER A 326 6.32 10.25 14.92
C SER A 326 6.12 9.23 13.79
N GLU A 327 6.03 7.95 14.11
CA GLU A 327 5.72 6.89 13.15
C GLU A 327 4.30 7.02 12.57
N ARG A 328 3.31 7.33 13.42
CA ARG A 328 1.95 7.61 12.96
C ARG A 328 1.94 8.83 12.05
N ASP A 329 2.62 9.90 12.44
CA ASP A 329 2.59 11.15 11.67
C ASP A 329 3.23 10.97 10.28
N ASN A 330 4.32 10.21 10.20
CA ASN A 330 4.91 9.81 8.92
C ASN A 330 3.97 8.89 8.09
N ARG A 331 3.21 7.99 8.72
CA ARG A 331 2.19 7.18 8.00
C ARG A 331 1.06 8.06 7.48
N ASP A 332 0.56 8.98 8.30
CA ASP A 332 -0.53 9.90 7.97
C ASP A 332 -0.12 10.82 6.80
N SER A 333 1.09 11.40 6.83
CA SER A 333 1.61 12.20 5.70
C SER A 333 1.69 11.38 4.41
N ARG A 334 2.33 10.20 4.46
CA ARG A 334 2.46 9.34 3.27
C ARG A 334 1.11 8.88 2.73
N ALA A 335 0.12 8.65 3.61
CA ALA A 335 -1.24 8.30 3.21
C ALA A 335 -1.88 9.43 2.40
N LEU A 336 -1.79 10.68 2.86
CA LEU A 336 -2.33 11.85 2.13
C LEU A 336 -1.58 12.14 0.84
N ILE A 337 -0.24 12.01 0.83
CA ILE A 337 0.56 12.09 -0.41
C ILE A 337 0.11 11.02 -1.40
N TRP A 338 -0.10 9.79 -0.94
CA TRP A 338 -0.61 8.71 -1.78
C TRP A 338 -2.02 9.03 -2.32
N THR A 339 -2.92 9.59 -1.50
CA THR A 339 -4.25 10.03 -1.96
C THR A 339 -4.10 10.98 -3.13
N VAL A 340 -3.32 12.05 -3.00
CA VAL A 340 -3.20 13.03 -4.08
C VAL A 340 -2.67 12.38 -5.37
N ARG A 341 -1.78 11.38 -5.28
CA ARG A 341 -1.29 10.62 -6.44
C ARG A 341 -2.34 9.69 -7.04
N SER A 342 -3.25 9.14 -6.23
CA SER A 342 -4.26 8.21 -6.70
C SER A 342 -5.45 8.91 -7.37
N LEU A 343 -5.76 10.15 -6.98
CA LEU A 343 -6.85 10.93 -7.58
C LEU A 343 -6.53 11.21 -9.05
N SER A 344 -7.23 10.57 -9.97
CA SER A 344 -7.01 10.74 -11.41
C SER A 344 -8.12 11.51 -12.10
N ASP A 345 -9.32 11.51 -11.51
CA ASP A 345 -10.48 12.24 -12.00
C ASP A 345 -10.55 13.65 -11.42
N ASP A 346 -11.06 14.58 -12.22
CA ASP A 346 -11.30 15.99 -11.84
C ASP A 346 -12.30 16.07 -10.69
N GLN A 347 -13.30 15.18 -10.65
CA GLN A 347 -14.29 15.13 -9.56
C GLN A 347 -13.69 14.65 -8.23
N GLU A 348 -12.81 13.66 -8.29
CA GLU A 348 -12.11 13.13 -7.12
C GLU A 348 -11.10 14.15 -6.58
N LEU A 349 -10.40 14.84 -7.47
CA LEU A 349 -9.53 15.95 -7.13
C LEU A 349 -10.30 17.14 -6.53
N GLU A 350 -11.46 17.49 -7.09
CA GLU A 350 -12.33 18.56 -6.55
C GLU A 350 -12.69 18.31 -5.09
N ALA A 351 -13.09 17.09 -4.73
CA ALA A 351 -13.44 16.74 -3.35
C ALA A 351 -12.26 16.89 -2.37
N PHE A 352 -11.04 16.58 -2.81
CA PHE A 352 -9.83 16.83 -2.02
C PHE A 352 -9.56 18.33 -1.89
N VAL A 353 -9.61 19.07 -3.01
CA VAL A 353 -9.34 20.51 -3.09
C VAL A 353 -10.32 21.31 -2.23
N GLU A 354 -11.60 20.93 -2.18
CA GLU A 354 -12.61 21.58 -1.35
C GLU A 354 -12.33 21.44 0.15
N ALA A 355 -11.68 20.35 0.58
CA ALA A 355 -11.39 20.08 1.98
C ALA A 355 -10.08 20.71 2.48
N VAL A 356 -9.17 21.12 1.58
CA VAL A 356 -7.86 21.71 1.93
C VAL A 356 -7.97 23.00 2.77
N PRO A 357 -8.82 23.99 2.43
CA PRO A 357 -8.90 25.24 3.16
C PRO A 357 -9.34 25.03 4.60
N ASP A 358 -10.42 24.26 4.79
CA ASP A 358 -10.95 23.92 6.11
C ASP A 358 -9.88 23.18 6.95
N ALA A 359 -9.14 22.25 6.34
CA ALA A 359 -8.10 21.48 7.03
C ALA A 359 -6.83 22.28 7.39
N ALA A 360 -6.52 23.34 6.64
CA ALA A 360 -5.31 24.15 6.84
C ALA A 360 -5.42 25.10 8.04
N TRP A 361 -6.60 25.62 8.34
CA TRP A 361 -6.76 26.77 9.25
C TRP A 361 -7.33 26.45 10.64
N GLY A 362 -7.27 25.19 11.06
CA GLY A 362 -7.68 24.79 12.40
C GLY A 362 -6.75 25.27 13.52
N THR A 363 -7.33 25.76 14.61
CA THR A 363 -6.63 26.35 15.76
C THR A 363 -6.24 25.32 16.84
N SER A 364 -6.76 24.09 16.80
CA SER A 364 -6.49 23.08 17.84
C SER A 364 -5.08 22.45 17.74
N ALA A 365 -4.47 22.06 18.88
CA ALA A 365 -3.14 21.45 18.93
C ALA A 365 -2.96 20.14 18.12
N ARG A 366 -4.07 19.46 17.77
CA ARG A 366 -4.10 18.33 16.82
C ARG A 366 -3.95 18.75 15.35
N HIS A 367 -4.22 20.02 15.00
CA HIS A 367 -4.15 20.60 13.66
C HIS A 367 -2.76 21.08 13.24
N LYS A 368 -1.83 21.28 14.19
CA LYS A 368 -0.43 21.61 13.85
C LYS A 368 0.19 20.57 12.89
N LEU A 369 -0.25 19.31 13.02
CA LEU A 369 0.09 18.20 12.14
C LEU A 369 -0.56 18.28 10.76
N GLY A 370 -1.77 18.84 10.63
CA GLY A 370 -2.45 19.01 9.34
C GLY A 370 -1.71 20.00 8.42
N MET A 371 -1.21 21.09 9.00
CA MET A 371 -0.35 22.05 8.30
C MET A 371 0.99 21.43 7.90
N ASP A 372 1.59 20.61 8.76
CA ASP A 372 2.83 19.89 8.43
C ASP A 372 2.61 18.90 7.26
N TYR A 373 1.48 18.19 7.21
CA TYR A 373 1.16 17.31 6.08
C TYR A 373 0.89 18.08 4.78
N LEU A 374 0.15 19.19 4.84
CA LEU A 374 -0.11 20.02 3.67
C LEU A 374 1.16 20.73 3.17
N CYS A 375 2.07 21.11 4.07
CA CYS A 375 3.43 21.54 3.74
C CYS A 375 4.17 20.48 2.91
N GLU A 376 4.23 19.24 3.41
CA GLU A 376 4.92 18.13 2.73
C GLU A 376 4.30 17.84 1.35
N ILE A 377 2.97 17.88 1.24
CA ILE A 377 2.25 17.72 -0.04
C ILE A 377 2.60 18.84 -1.03
N ARG A 378 2.68 20.09 -0.56
CA ARG A 378 3.05 21.24 -1.40
C ARG A 378 4.49 21.15 -1.91
N GLU A 379 5.41 20.66 -1.09
CA GLU A 379 6.84 20.57 -1.42
C GLU A 379 7.22 19.31 -2.21
N ALA A 380 6.32 18.32 -2.28
CA ALA A 380 6.53 17.12 -3.06
C ALA A 380 6.36 17.41 -4.57
N ASN A 381 7.48 17.78 -5.21
CA ASN A 381 7.59 18.14 -6.62
C ASN A 381 7.00 17.09 -7.59
N ASP A 382 6.95 15.82 -7.21
CA ASP A 382 6.46 14.73 -8.06
C ASP A 382 4.93 14.66 -8.16
N LEU A 383 4.19 15.39 -7.33
CA LEU A 383 2.73 15.40 -7.35
C LEU A 383 2.14 16.28 -8.46
N HIS A 384 2.89 17.30 -8.92
CA HIS A 384 2.41 18.40 -9.76
C HIS A 384 1.02 18.93 -9.34
N LEU A 385 0.70 18.84 -8.03
CA LEU A 385 -0.60 19.23 -7.48
C LEU A 385 -0.97 20.68 -7.85
N PRO A 386 -0.03 21.63 -7.80
CA PRO A 386 -0.27 22.96 -8.32
C PRO A 386 -0.83 22.92 -9.77
N GLY A 387 -0.11 22.32 -10.71
CA GLY A 387 -0.53 22.24 -12.11
C GLY A 387 -1.89 21.59 -12.29
N ARG A 388 -2.20 20.55 -11.50
CA ARG A 388 -3.49 19.84 -11.54
C ARG A 388 -4.66 20.69 -11.05
N ILE A 389 -4.46 21.53 -10.02
CA ILE A 389 -5.48 22.49 -9.57
C ILE A 389 -5.72 23.55 -10.66
N MET A 390 -4.66 24.00 -11.35
CA MET A 390 -4.82 24.95 -12.46
C MET A 390 -5.56 24.35 -13.65
N THR A 391 -5.27 23.10 -14.02
CA THR A 391 -6.03 22.42 -15.08
C THR A 391 -7.51 22.22 -14.69
N LEU A 392 -7.79 21.97 -13.41
CA LEU A 392 -9.15 21.86 -12.90
C LEU A 392 -9.90 23.20 -13.00
N LEU A 393 -9.21 24.30 -12.69
CA LEU A 393 -9.72 25.66 -12.83
C LEU A 393 -9.98 26.02 -14.30
N GLU A 394 -9.05 25.74 -15.20
CA GLU A 394 -9.20 25.99 -16.65
C GLU A 394 -10.36 25.18 -17.24
N ARG A 395 -10.51 23.91 -16.85
CA ARG A 395 -11.65 23.10 -17.30
C ARG A 395 -12.99 23.60 -16.78
N SER A 396 -13.00 24.23 -15.61
CA SER A 396 -14.23 24.81 -15.04
C SER A 396 -14.75 26.01 -15.83
N THR A 397 -13.88 26.74 -16.55
CA THR A 397 -14.23 27.93 -17.32
C THR A 397 -14.59 27.64 -18.79
N ASN A 398 -14.37 26.41 -19.27
CA ASN A 398 -14.61 26.00 -20.66
C ASN A 398 -16.09 25.85 -21.06
N GLY A 399 -17.05 26.17 -20.17
CA GLY A 399 -18.48 26.18 -20.47
C GLY A 399 -19.15 24.80 -20.63
N LEU A 400 -18.44 23.72 -20.31
CA LEU A 400 -18.95 22.33 -20.37
C LEU A 400 -19.75 21.91 -19.12
N LEU A 401 -19.62 22.65 -18.02
CA LEU A 401 -20.27 22.39 -16.73
C LEU A 401 -21.46 23.33 -16.54
N SER A 402 -22.41 22.94 -15.68
CA SER A 402 -23.49 23.86 -15.27
C SER A 402 -22.90 25.09 -14.57
N THR A 403 -23.62 26.23 -14.64
CA THR A 403 -23.13 27.49 -14.05
C THR A 403 -22.89 27.39 -12.54
N ASP A 404 -23.64 26.54 -11.85
CA ASP A 404 -23.52 26.32 -10.41
C ASP A 404 -22.30 25.46 -10.07
N GLU A 405 -22.12 24.33 -10.77
CA GLU A 405 -20.95 23.44 -10.60
C GLU A 405 -19.63 24.14 -10.96
N SER A 406 -19.63 24.93 -12.04
CA SER A 406 -18.48 25.74 -12.43
C SER A 406 -18.11 26.75 -11.33
N SER A 407 -19.09 27.45 -10.76
CA SER A 407 -18.87 28.42 -9.68
C SER A 407 -18.31 27.75 -8.41
N ARG A 408 -18.87 26.60 -8.02
CA ARG A 408 -18.40 25.83 -6.86
C ARG A 408 -16.94 25.38 -7.03
N ARG A 409 -16.61 24.78 -8.19
CA ARG A 409 -15.27 24.29 -8.50
C ARG A 409 -14.23 25.41 -8.53
N GLN A 410 -14.57 26.56 -9.13
CA GLN A 410 -13.70 27.74 -9.13
C GLN A 410 -13.42 28.22 -7.70
N THR A 411 -14.48 28.32 -6.89
CA THR A 411 -14.36 28.76 -5.49
C THR A 411 -13.45 27.82 -4.69
N ALA A 412 -13.64 26.51 -4.82
CA ALA A 412 -12.79 25.51 -4.16
C ALA A 412 -11.31 25.64 -4.59
N CYS A 413 -11.05 25.78 -5.90
CA CYS A 413 -9.69 25.94 -6.43
C CYS A 413 -9.02 27.21 -5.88
N TYR A 414 -9.71 28.35 -5.89
CA TYR A 414 -9.15 29.60 -5.37
C TYR A 414 -8.87 29.52 -3.86
N LYS A 415 -9.78 28.95 -3.08
CA LYS A 415 -9.59 28.76 -1.63
C LYS A 415 -8.39 27.85 -1.36
N ALA A 416 -8.23 26.76 -2.11
CA ALA A 416 -7.11 25.84 -1.94
C ALA A 416 -5.77 26.46 -2.33
N ILE A 417 -5.72 27.20 -3.45
CA ILE A 417 -4.52 27.95 -3.87
C ILE A 417 -4.11 28.94 -2.79
N TRP A 418 -5.07 29.69 -2.25
CA TRP A 418 -4.83 30.65 -1.20
C TRP A 418 -4.33 29.98 0.09
N ALA A 419 -4.94 28.84 0.48
CA ALA A 419 -4.49 28.05 1.62
C ALA A 419 -3.03 27.63 1.44
N PHE A 420 -2.69 26.95 0.34
CA PHE A 420 -1.31 26.52 0.08
C PHE A 420 -0.29 27.65 0.00
N ALA A 421 -0.68 28.82 -0.50
CA ALA A 421 0.19 30.00 -0.58
C ALA A 421 0.50 30.60 0.80
N SER A 422 -0.42 30.44 1.74
CA SER A 422 -0.38 31.06 3.06
C SER A 422 0.21 30.13 4.13
N ILE A 423 0.42 28.84 3.82
CA ILE A 423 1.14 27.90 4.68
C ILE A 423 2.63 28.36 4.79
N PRO A 424 3.20 28.53 5.99
CA PRO A 424 4.61 28.91 6.15
C PRO A 424 5.57 27.81 5.67
N LYS A 425 6.84 28.14 5.39
CA LYS A 425 7.86 27.14 5.04
C LYS A 425 8.37 26.42 6.30
N PRO A 426 8.73 25.12 6.21
CA PRO A 426 9.33 24.41 7.33
C PRO A 426 10.65 25.08 7.74
N GLY A 427 10.79 25.39 9.04
CA GLY A 427 12.00 26.01 9.62
C GLY A 427 11.91 27.50 9.95
N THR A 428 10.83 28.21 9.60
CA THR A 428 10.55 29.57 10.12
C THR A 428 9.89 29.51 11.50
N ILE A 429 10.50 30.15 12.50
CA ILE A 429 10.18 30.02 13.94
C ILE A 429 8.79 30.61 14.32
N SER A 430 8.11 29.86 15.20
CA SER A 430 6.94 30.17 16.05
C SER A 430 5.80 31.01 15.47
N TRP A 431 4.76 30.35 14.97
CA TRP A 431 3.45 30.96 14.77
C TRP A 431 2.60 30.82 16.04
N HIS A 432 2.16 31.95 16.60
CA HIS A 432 0.97 32.03 17.45
C HIS A 432 -0.18 32.51 16.57
N PRO A 433 -1.37 31.90 16.62
CA PRO A 433 -2.50 32.41 15.87
C PRO A 433 -2.83 33.82 16.35
N GLY A 434 -2.53 34.82 15.53
CA GLY A 434 -2.95 36.20 15.78
C GLY A 434 -4.46 36.35 15.50
N PRO A 435 -5.16 37.29 16.16
CA PRO A 435 -6.63 37.45 16.08
C PRO A 435 -7.22 37.76 14.69
N TRP A 436 -6.39 37.84 13.65
CA TRP A 436 -6.80 38.22 12.29
C TRP A 436 -7.15 37.02 11.40
N ILE A 437 -6.93 35.78 11.84
CA ILE A 437 -7.38 34.56 11.13
C ILE A 437 -8.89 34.29 11.33
N ILE A 438 -9.50 34.95 12.32
CA ILE A 438 -10.90 34.78 12.74
C ILE A 438 -11.95 35.20 11.70
N ASN A 439 -11.60 36.01 10.69
CA ASN A 439 -12.56 36.51 9.69
C ASN A 439 -12.58 35.75 8.36
N ALA A 440 -11.76 34.70 8.20
CA ALA A 440 -11.62 34.01 6.91
C ALA A 440 -12.67 32.91 6.69
N SER A 441 -13.35 32.44 7.74
CA SER A 441 -14.29 31.32 7.63
C SER A 441 -15.63 31.68 6.99
N ASP A 442 -16.08 32.95 7.00
CA ASP A 442 -17.39 33.27 6.40
C ASP A 442 -17.56 34.63 5.68
N SER A 443 -16.56 35.52 5.59
CA SER A 443 -16.86 36.83 4.96
C SER A 443 -15.74 37.65 4.30
N VAL A 444 -14.49 37.20 4.24
CA VAL A 444 -13.46 37.96 3.49
C VAL A 444 -12.44 37.04 2.84
N ILE A 445 -12.69 36.67 1.57
CA ILE A 445 -11.58 36.49 0.64
C ILE A 445 -10.80 37.81 0.71
N PRO A 446 -9.49 37.84 0.99
CA PRO A 446 -8.75 39.08 0.83
C PRO A 446 -9.02 39.55 -0.61
N SER A 447 -9.66 40.70 -0.76
CA SER A 447 -10.10 41.29 -2.04
C SER A 447 -8.94 41.61 -3.00
N ARG A 448 -7.74 41.12 -2.67
CA ARG A 448 -6.45 41.25 -3.32
C ARG A 448 -5.67 39.95 -3.13
N ILE A 449 -5.60 39.11 -4.15
CA ILE A 449 -4.46 38.20 -4.33
C ILE A 449 -3.59 38.86 -5.40
N SER A 450 -2.46 39.46 -5.01
CA SER A 450 -1.55 40.06 -5.99
C SER A 450 -0.80 38.96 -6.74
N ALA A 451 -0.70 39.06 -8.06
CA ALA A 451 0.07 38.14 -8.91
C ALA A 451 1.53 37.97 -8.42
N THR A 452 2.09 38.99 -7.76
CA THR A 452 3.44 38.99 -7.18
C THR A 452 3.60 38.06 -5.98
N ALA A 453 2.52 37.78 -5.22
CA ALA A 453 2.54 36.84 -4.09
C ALA A 453 2.47 35.37 -4.55
N MET A 454 1.97 35.13 -5.77
CA MET A 454 1.88 33.80 -6.39
C MET A 454 3.14 33.43 -7.19
N ALA A 455 3.92 34.43 -7.65
CA ALA A 455 5.11 34.24 -8.48
C ALA A 455 6.16 33.24 -7.95
N PRO A 456 6.40 33.09 -6.62
CA PRO A 456 7.40 32.14 -6.12
C PRO A 456 6.93 30.67 -6.08
N LEU A 457 5.62 30.40 -6.18
CA LEU A 457 5.03 29.06 -6.02
C LEU A 457 4.92 28.28 -7.35
N TRP A 458 5.13 28.93 -8.49
CA TRP A 458 4.70 28.42 -9.80
C TRP A 458 5.68 28.76 -10.94
N SER A 459 6.99 28.67 -10.68
CA SER A 459 8.04 29.15 -11.61
C SER A 459 8.27 28.29 -12.86
N GLU A 460 7.47 27.25 -13.13
CA GLU A 460 7.74 26.33 -14.23
C GLU A 460 7.16 26.75 -15.59
N ASN A 461 6.23 27.71 -15.68
CA ASN A 461 5.75 28.19 -16.98
C ASN A 461 5.28 29.66 -16.97
N PRO A 462 6.14 30.63 -17.31
CA PRO A 462 5.76 32.05 -17.32
C PRO A 462 4.79 32.44 -18.46
N ALA A 463 4.54 31.55 -19.43
CA ALA A 463 3.68 31.85 -20.58
C ALA A 463 2.17 31.81 -20.24
N THR A 464 1.73 30.93 -19.33
CA THR A 464 0.31 30.81 -18.93
C THR A 464 -0.19 31.97 -18.06
N PHE A 465 0.71 32.71 -17.41
CA PHE A 465 0.34 33.91 -16.63
C PHE A 465 0.03 35.12 -17.52
N ALA A 466 0.52 35.15 -18.77
CA ALA A 466 0.35 36.27 -19.70
C ALA A 466 -1.02 36.26 -20.41
N GLU A 467 -1.72 35.12 -20.44
CA GLU A 467 -3.01 34.92 -21.12
C GLU A 467 -4.23 35.05 -20.20
N TRP A 468 -4.03 35.37 -18.91
CA TRP A 468 -5.14 35.65 -18.00
C TRP A 468 -6.01 36.82 -18.52
N PRO A 469 -7.34 36.66 -18.62
CA PRO A 469 -8.24 37.77 -18.92
C PRO A 469 -8.10 38.83 -17.83
N ARG A 470 -7.77 40.08 -18.21
CA ARG A 470 -7.64 41.19 -17.25
C ARG A 470 -8.94 41.52 -16.52
N GLU A 471 -10.07 41.02 -17.02
CA GLU A 471 -11.39 41.11 -16.41
C GLU A 471 -12.13 39.78 -16.67
N ILE A 472 -12.43 39.02 -15.62
CA ILE A 472 -13.31 37.84 -15.69
C ILE A 472 -14.65 38.26 -15.06
N PRO A 473 -15.77 38.17 -15.80
CA PRO A 473 -17.07 38.56 -15.28
C PRO A 473 -17.55 37.51 -14.27
N LEU A 474 -17.41 37.81 -12.98
CA LEU A 474 -18.19 37.15 -11.94
C LEU A 474 -19.68 37.43 -12.24
N SER A 475 -20.46 36.37 -12.41
CA SER A 475 -21.86 36.46 -12.82
C SER A 475 -22.66 37.37 -11.87
N ARG A 476 -23.18 38.46 -12.46
CA ARG A 476 -24.14 39.46 -11.95
C ARG A 476 -23.83 40.05 -10.56
N GLY A 477 -23.16 41.21 -10.59
CA GLY A 477 -23.18 42.18 -9.47
C GLY A 477 -21.94 43.06 -9.32
N PHE A 478 -20.81 42.71 -9.96
CA PHE A 478 -19.53 43.36 -9.70
C PHE A 478 -19.00 44.11 -10.93
N GLN A 479 -18.73 45.42 -10.77
CA GLN A 479 -18.03 46.25 -11.76
C GLN A 479 -16.63 46.59 -11.23
N VAL A 480 -15.60 46.27 -12.01
CA VAL A 480 -14.20 46.63 -11.75
C VAL A 480 -13.92 47.98 -12.41
N LYS A 481 -13.46 48.97 -11.63
CA LYS A 481 -12.94 50.24 -12.19
C LYS A 481 -11.45 50.34 -11.88
N GLN A 482 -10.63 50.39 -12.93
CA GLN A 482 -9.19 50.51 -12.87
C GLN A 482 -8.80 51.99 -12.77
N GLN A 483 -8.08 52.41 -11.72
CA GLN A 483 -7.51 53.75 -11.65
C GLN A 483 -6.01 53.66 -11.32
N ILE A 484 -5.19 54.20 -12.23
CA ILE A 484 -3.73 54.18 -12.14
C ILE A 484 -3.27 55.42 -11.40
N SER A 485 -2.69 55.24 -10.21
CA SER A 485 -1.97 56.28 -9.49
C SER A 485 -0.83 55.66 -8.69
N GLN A 486 0.41 56.03 -9.05
CA GLN A 486 1.65 55.75 -8.30
C GLN A 486 1.93 54.26 -8.00
N GLY A 487 2.06 53.44 -9.04
CA GLY A 487 2.68 52.10 -8.95
C GLY A 487 1.90 51.04 -8.18
N LEU A 488 0.71 51.36 -7.66
CA LEU A 488 -0.21 50.44 -7.01
C LEU A 488 -1.48 50.31 -7.86
N TYR A 489 -1.81 49.10 -8.28
CA TYR A 489 -3.07 48.81 -8.96
C TYR A 489 -4.18 48.72 -7.91
N PHE A 490 -5.17 49.61 -7.99
CA PHE A 490 -6.37 49.56 -7.16
C PHE A 490 -7.52 48.95 -7.96
N VAL A 491 -8.00 47.79 -7.51
CA VAL A 491 -9.31 47.24 -7.90
C VAL A 491 -10.21 47.41 -6.68
N GLN A 492 -11.26 48.22 -6.83
CA GLN A 492 -12.23 48.49 -5.77
C GLN A 492 -13.52 47.75 -6.08
N ILE A 493 -13.83 46.73 -5.28
CA ILE A 493 -15.10 46.01 -5.33
C ILE A 493 -16.06 46.72 -4.38
N ARG A 494 -17.12 47.35 -4.89
CA ARG A 494 -18.22 47.91 -4.07
C ARG A 494 -19.32 46.87 -3.95
N HIS A 495 -19.74 46.57 -2.71
CA HIS A 495 -21.04 45.96 -2.45
C HIS A 495 -22.15 46.97 -2.79
N PHE A 496 -23.17 46.50 -3.51
CA PHE A 496 -24.48 47.15 -3.58
C PHE A 496 -25.56 46.15 -3.18
#